data_AF-A0A4R5K4H8-F1
#
_entry.id   AF-A0A4R5K4H8-F1
#
_cell.length_a   1.000
_cell.length_b   1.000
_cell.length_c   1.000
_cell.angle_alpha   90.00
_cell.angle_beta   90.00
_cell.angle_gamma   90.00
#
_symmetry.space_group_name_H-M   'P 1'
#
loop_
_entity.id
_entity.type
_entity.pdbx_description
1 polymer ?
#
loop_
_entity_poly.entity_id
_entity_poly.type
_entity_poly.pdbx_seq_one_letter_code
_entity_poly.pdbx_strand_id
1 'polypeptide(L)'
;MKLLLYLTLLIAGLCLGRYFKRAFTGPDLGFPGVFFCFLFNGFFIALHLDIVTYGDIFFVGDVSSSVDEYPLVLWLAIVAAVVQATFIPKKD
;
A
#
# COMPACT_ATOMS: atom_id res chain seq x y z
N MET A 1 2.23 -16.49 -10.65
CA MET A 1 2.08 -15.23 -11.44
C MET A 1 1.43 -14.10 -10.63
N LYS A 2 0.30 -14.35 -9.95
CA LYS A 2 -0.38 -13.34 -9.12
C LYS A 2 0.46 -12.79 -7.96
N LEU A 3 1.27 -13.65 -7.31
CA LEU A 3 2.18 -13.20 -6.23
C LEU A 3 3.23 -12.19 -6.73
N LEU A 4 3.82 -12.41 -7.91
CA LEU A 4 4.78 -11.48 -8.51
C LEU A 4 4.13 -10.14 -8.86
N LEU A 5 2.88 -10.17 -9.35
CA LEU A 5 2.09 -8.97 -9.59
C LEU A 5 1.88 -8.20 -8.27
N TYR A 6 1.53 -8.90 -7.19
CA TYR A 6 1.41 -8.29 -5.87
C TYR A 6 2.71 -7.66 -5.38
N LEU A 7 3.85 -8.37 -5.48
CA LEU A 7 5.14 -7.84 -5.05
C LEU A 7 5.52 -6.59 -5.86
N THR A 8 5.19 -6.57 -7.15
CA THR A 8 5.42 -5.41 -8.02
C THR A 8 4.52 -4.24 -7.60
N LEU A 9 3.24 -4.49 -7.33
CA LEU A 9 2.29 -3.49 -6.81
C LEU A 9 2.72 -2.95 -5.45
N LEU A 10 3.22 -3.80 -4.55
CA LEU A 10 3.73 -3.42 -3.24
C LEU A 10 4.90 -2.44 -3.37
N ILE A 11 5.90 -2.77 -4.19
CA ILE A 11 7.07 -1.91 -4.38
C ILE A 11 6.66 -0.60 -5.05
N ALA A 12 5.83 -0.66 -6.10
CA ALA A 12 5.34 0.52 -6.80
C ALA A 12 4.53 1.43 -5.87
N GLY A 13 3.61 0.86 -5.09
CA GLY A 13 2.79 1.59 -4.12
C GLY A 13 3.63 2.29 -3.07
N LEU A 14 4.64 1.62 -2.50
CA LEU A 14 5.55 2.22 -1.52
C LEU A 14 6.38 3.37 -2.12
N CYS A 15 6.94 3.16 -3.31
CA CYS A 15 7.73 4.18 -4.01
C CYS A 15 6.87 5.41 -4.35
N LEU A 16 5.69 5.20 -4.91
CA LEU A 16 4.75 6.26 -5.27
C LEU A 16 4.20 6.98 -4.05
N GLY A 17 3.80 6.25 -3.00
CA GLY A 17 3.31 6.84 -1.75
C GLY A 17 4.36 7.73 -1.09
N ARG A 18 5.63 7.28 -1.06
CA ARG A 18 6.76 8.09 -0.59
C ARG A 18 7.02 9.31 -1.48
N TYR A 19 6.93 9.15 -2.80
CA TYR A 19 7.09 10.24 -3.74
C TYR A 19 6.00 11.31 -3.53
N PHE A 20 4.73 10.92 -3.46
CA PHE A 20 3.63 11.84 -3.21
C PHE A 20 3.72 12.51 -1.85
N LYS A 21 4.08 11.78 -0.79
CA LYS A 21 4.36 12.38 0.52
C LYS A 21 5.35 13.53 0.39
N ARG A 22 6.48 13.32 -0.29
CA ARG A 22 7.51 14.34 -0.49
C ARG A 22 7.04 15.49 -1.38
N ALA A 23 6.30 15.20 -2.44
CA ALA A 23 5.82 16.20 -3.39
C ALA A 23 4.79 17.16 -2.78
N PHE A 24 3.96 16.69 -1.84
CA PHE A 24 2.92 17.50 -1.22
C PHE A 24 3.30 18.09 0.14
N THR A 25 4.30 17.54 0.85
CA THR A 25 4.75 18.09 2.14
C THR A 25 5.35 19.49 1.94
N GLY A 26 4.92 20.46 2.74
CA GLY A 26 5.41 21.84 2.69
C GLY A 26 4.38 22.88 3.15
N PRO A 27 4.77 24.18 3.14
CA PRO A 27 3.92 25.28 3.62
C PRO A 27 2.66 25.46 2.77
N ASP A 28 2.73 25.09 1.49
CA ASP A 28 1.64 25.17 0.50
C ASP A 28 0.77 23.90 0.45
N LEU A 29 0.87 23.02 1.46
CA LEU A 29 0.04 21.81 1.51
C LEU A 29 -1.44 22.17 1.55
N GLY A 30 -2.10 21.98 0.40
CA GLY A 30 -3.53 22.15 0.22
C GLY A 30 -4.32 20.89 0.55
N PHE A 31 -5.62 21.08 0.85
CA PHE A 31 -6.57 19.99 1.07
C PHE A 31 -6.57 18.92 -0.06
N PRO A 32 -6.49 19.28 -1.37
CA PRO A 32 -6.46 18.29 -2.44
C PRO A 32 -5.26 17.33 -2.36
N GLY A 33 -4.09 17.83 -1.96
CA GLY A 33 -2.87 17.01 -1.83
C GLY A 33 -2.97 16.02 -0.67
N VAL A 34 -3.50 16.47 0.47
CA VAL A 34 -3.79 15.57 1.61
C VAL A 34 -4.82 14.51 1.23
N PHE A 35 -5.91 14.92 0.59
CA PHE A 35 -6.99 14.03 0.19
C PHE A 35 -6.53 12.98 -0.82
N PHE A 36 -5.74 13.38 -1.83
CA PHE A 36 -5.15 12.46 -2.79
C PHE A 36 -4.22 11.44 -2.11
N CYS A 37 -3.31 11.89 -1.24
CA CYS A 37 -2.44 10.99 -0.49
C CYS A 37 -3.22 10.04 0.42
N PHE A 38 -4.31 10.51 1.04
CA PHE A 38 -5.17 9.68 1.87
C PHE A 38 -5.82 8.57 1.04
N LEU A 39 -6.43 8.91 -0.11
CA LEU A 39 -7.05 7.93 -1.00
C LEU A 39 -6.03 6.94 -1.56
N PHE A 40 -4.89 7.43 -2.04
CA PHE A 40 -3.85 6.59 -2.63
C PHE A 40 -3.28 5.60 -1.60
N ASN A 41 -2.82 6.08 -0.44
CA ASN A 41 -2.26 5.21 0.58
C ASN A 41 -3.34 4.30 1.18
N GLY A 42 -4.57 4.79 1.38
CA GLY A 42 -5.71 4.01 1.86
C GLY A 42 -6.05 2.85 0.94
N PHE A 43 -6.04 3.06 -0.38
CA PHE A 43 -6.25 2.01 -1.37
C PHE A 43 -5.18 0.90 -1.26
N PHE A 44 -3.90 1.26 -1.14
CA PHE A 44 -2.83 0.27 -0.97
C PHE A 44 -2.90 -0.45 0.39
N ILE A 45 -3.26 0.24 1.46
CA ILE A 45 -3.49 -0.38 2.78
C ILE A 45 -4.60 -1.43 2.68
N ALA A 46 -5.73 -1.10 2.04
CA ALA A 46 -6.82 -2.04 1.85
C ALA A 46 -6.36 -3.28 1.07
N LEU A 47 -5.63 -3.09 -0.03
CA LEU A 47 -5.03 -4.18 -0.80
C LEU A 47 -4.12 -5.10 0.05
N HIS A 48 -3.29 -4.52 0.93
CA HIS A 48 -2.43 -5.30 1.81
C HIS A 48 -3.24 -6.07 2.86
N LEU A 49 -4.28 -5.45 3.44
CA LEU A 49 -5.13 -6.07 4.44
C LEU A 49 -6.01 -7.18 3.88
N ASP A 50 -6.46 -7.08 2.63
CA ASP A 50 -7.25 -8.13 1.99
C ASP A 50 -6.46 -9.43 1.84
N ILE A 51 -5.18 -9.34 1.49
CA ILE A 51 -4.29 -10.51 1.42
C ILE A 51 -4.12 -11.14 2.80
N VAL A 52 -3.98 -10.30 3.83
CA VAL A 52 -3.82 -10.76 5.22
C VAL A 52 -5.08 -11.43 5.76
N THR A 53 -6.25 -10.90 5.39
CA THR A 53 -7.53 -11.31 5.98
C THR A 53 -8.19 -12.45 5.21
N TYR A 54 -8.08 -12.43 3.88
CA TYR A 54 -8.82 -13.33 2.99
C TYR A 54 -7.90 -14.21 2.14
N GLY A 55 -6.59 -13.99 2.14
CA GLY A 55 -5.68 -14.68 1.22
C GLY A 55 -5.93 -14.27 -0.24
N ASP A 56 -6.54 -13.10 -0.45
CA ASP A 56 -7.07 -12.66 -1.73
C ASP A 56 -6.50 -11.29 -2.10
N ILE A 57 -6.16 -11.08 -3.37
CA ILE A 57 -5.78 -9.74 -3.86
C ILE A 57 -7.02 -9.11 -4.49
N PHE A 58 -7.48 -8.00 -3.92
CA PHE A 58 -8.60 -7.24 -4.46
C PHE A 58 -8.42 -6.97 -5.98
N PHE A 59 -9.44 -7.31 -6.78
CA PHE A 59 -9.46 -7.27 -8.27
C PHE A 59 -8.57 -8.27 -9.05
N VAL A 60 -7.67 -9.01 -8.39
CA VAL A 60 -6.75 -9.96 -9.05
C VAL A 60 -7.10 -11.42 -8.72
N GLY A 61 -7.74 -11.65 -7.57
CA GLY A 61 -8.27 -12.92 -7.12
C GLY A 61 -7.29 -13.78 -6.32
N ASP A 62 -7.68 -15.03 -6.12
CA ASP A 62 -7.13 -15.90 -5.06
C ASP A 62 -5.63 -16.14 -5.15
N VAL A 63 -4.96 -15.94 -4.01
CA VAL A 63 -3.53 -16.21 -3.77
C VAL A 63 -3.29 -17.03 -2.50
N SER A 64 -4.32 -17.58 -1.87
CA SER A 64 -4.25 -18.37 -0.62
C SER A 64 -3.19 -19.47 -0.69
N SER A 65 -3.18 -20.26 -1.77
CA SER A 65 -2.17 -21.29 -2.01
C SER A 65 -0.72 -20.78 -2.00
N SER A 66 -0.47 -19.58 -2.52
CA SER A 66 0.86 -18.95 -2.49
C SER A 66 1.19 -18.37 -1.11
N VAL A 67 0.18 -17.93 -0.36
CA VAL A 67 0.34 -17.44 1.01
C VAL A 67 0.66 -18.59 1.96
N ASP A 68 0.02 -19.74 1.80
CA ASP A 68 0.29 -20.96 2.57
C ASP A 68 1.72 -21.47 2.32
N GLU A 69 2.18 -21.40 1.07
CA GLU A 69 3.55 -21.79 0.69
C GLU A 69 4.59 -20.78 1.18
N TYR A 70 4.26 -19.48 1.19
CA TYR A 70 5.17 -18.38 1.55
C TYR A 70 4.54 -17.43 2.59
N PRO A 71 4.46 -17.84 3.88
CA PRO A 71 3.81 -17.04 4.92
C PRO A 71 4.53 -15.71 5.21
N LEU A 72 5.80 -15.57 4.80
CA LEU A 72 6.54 -14.30 4.87
C LEU A 72 5.86 -13.15 4.09
N VAL A 73 5.06 -13.47 3.08
CA VAL A 73 4.30 -12.49 2.29
C VAL A 73 3.28 -11.75 3.16
N LEU A 74 2.68 -12.42 4.16
CA LEU A 74 1.75 -11.81 5.11
C LEU A 74 2.45 -10.75 5.96
N TRP A 75 3.64 -11.07 6.47
CA TRP A 75 4.44 -10.12 7.24
C TRP A 75 4.83 -8.90 6.41
N LEU A 76 5.21 -9.11 5.15
CA LEU A 76 5.48 -8.01 4.23
C LEU A 76 4.24 -7.14 3.99
N ALA A 77 3.06 -7.75 3.84
CA ALA A 77 1.80 -7.03 3.66
C ALA A 77 1.46 -6.15 4.88
N ILE A 78 1.59 -6.69 6.10
CA ILE A 78 1.36 -5.95 7.34
C ILE A 78 2.34 -4.78 7.46
N VAL A 79 3.63 -5.03 7.24
CA VAL A 79 4.66 -3.98 7.29
C VAL A 79 4.39 -2.90 6.24
N ALA A 80 4.03 -3.29 5.01
CA ALA A 80 3.69 -2.35 3.95
C ALA A 80 2.47 -1.49 4.33
N ALA A 81 1.40 -2.08 4.85
CA ALA A 81 0.23 -1.34 5.32
C ALA A 81 0.59 -0.29 6.37
N VAL A 82 1.40 -0.66 7.38
CA VAL A 82 1.87 0.27 8.40
C VAL A 82 2.71 1.38 7.80
N VAL A 83 3.65 1.05 6.90
CA VAL A 83 4.51 2.04 6.24
C VAL A 83 3.69 3.01 5.38
N GLN A 84 2.73 2.52 4.59
CA GLN A 84 1.81 3.36 3.81
C GLN A 84 1.03 4.35 4.69
N ALA A 85 0.57 3.92 5.86
CA ALA A 85 -0.14 4.80 6.79
C ALA A 85 0.73 5.99 7.25
N THR A 86 2.06 5.84 7.23
CA THR A 86 2.99 6.94 7.54
C THR A 86 3.21 7.93 6.39
N PHE A 87 2.66 7.67 5.19
CA PHE A 87 2.87 8.49 4.00
C PHE A 87 1.89 9.65 3.82
N ILE A 88 1.19 10.02 4.89
CA ILE A 88 0.41 11.26 4.92
C ILE A 88 1.37 12.48 4.92
N PRO A 89 1.17 13.44 4.00
CA PRO A 89 1.98 14.65 3.95
C PRO A 89 1.68 15.56 5.15
N LYS A 90 2.66 16.35 5.57
CA LYS A 90 2.53 17.28 6.70
C LYS A 90 2.69 18.71 6.22
N LYS A 91 2.01 19.62 6.92
CA LYS A 91 2.25 21.04 6.79
C LYS A 91 3.42 21.35 7.74
N ASP A 92 4.56 21.67 7.16
CA ASP A 92 5.78 22.05 7.89
C ASP A 92 5.79 23.56 8.16
#